data_AF-A0A699VR04-F1
#
_entry.id   AF-A0A699VR04-F1
#
_cell.length_a   1.000
_cell.length_b   1.000
_cell.length_c   1.000
_cell.angle_alpha   90.00
_cell.angle_beta   90.00
_cell.angle_gamma   90.00
#
_symmetry.space_group_name_H-M   'P 1'
#
loop_
_entity.id
_entity.type
_entity.pdbx_description
1 polymer ?
#
loop_
_entity_poly.entity_id
_entity_poly.type
_entity_poly.pdbx_seq_one_letter_code
_entity_poly.pdbx_strand_id
1 'polypeptide(L)'
;MDECLALADLGASINLMPLSVWEGLSLPELTPTCMTLELAEHSVFKPLGIAKDVSFKVGVFHFPADFVVVDFKPDPPSSLNSREVLSKDQSSFD
;
A
#
# COMPACT_ATOMS: atom_id res chain seq x y z
N MET A 1 3.68 -5.28 -24.23
CA MET A 1 3.55 -5.03 -22.78
C MET A 1 3.40 -3.53 -22.68
N ASP A 2 2.16 -3.05 -22.73
CA ASP A 2 1.88 -1.63 -22.70
C ASP A 2 2.05 -1.15 -21.26
N GLU A 3 3.13 -0.42 -21.06
CA GLU A 3 3.43 0.39 -19.90
C GLU A 3 2.36 1.49 -19.77
N CYS A 4 1.33 1.26 -18.96
CA CYS A 4 0.42 2.34 -18.57
C CYS A 4 1.09 3.21 -17.50
N LEU A 5 2.12 3.96 -17.89
CA LEU A 5 2.68 5.06 -17.09
C LEU A 5 1.79 6.28 -17.29
N ALA A 6 0.78 6.44 -16.44
CA ALA A 6 0.11 7.73 -16.24
C ALA A 6 0.49 8.26 -14.86
N LEU A 7 1.61 8.96 -14.80
CA LEU A 7 2.06 9.73 -13.64
C LEU A 7 1.29 11.05 -13.66
N ALA A 8 0.05 11.01 -13.19
CA ALA A 8 -0.76 12.21 -12.98
C ALA A 8 -0.51 12.71 -11.56
N ASP A 9 0.56 13.49 -11.37
CA ASP A 9 0.61 14.45 -10.27
C ASP A 9 -0.37 15.58 -10.58
N LEU A 10 -1.66 15.31 -10.43
CA LEU A 10 -2.56 16.36 -10.02
C LEU A 10 -2.50 16.33 -8.49
N GLY A 11 -2.43 17.49 -7.83
CA GLY A 11 -2.74 17.63 -6.40
C GLY A 11 -4.17 17.20 -6.00
N ALA A 12 -4.78 16.28 -6.76
CA ALA A 12 -5.93 15.48 -6.45
C ALA A 12 -5.54 14.47 -5.37
N SER A 13 -6.13 14.64 -4.19
CA SER A 13 -6.07 13.67 -3.11
C SER A 13 -6.62 12.32 -3.60
N ILE A 14 -5.79 11.28 -3.57
CA ILE A 14 -6.23 9.89 -3.79
C ILE A 14 -6.79 9.37 -2.47
N ASN A 15 -8.02 8.85 -2.48
CA ASN A 15 -8.58 8.18 -1.29
C ASN A 15 -8.08 6.74 -1.25
N LEU A 16 -7.31 6.40 -0.20
CA LEU A 16 -6.86 5.03 0.03
C LEU A 16 -7.80 4.32 1.00
N MET A 17 -8.07 3.04 0.74
CA MET A 17 -8.82 2.18 1.65
C MET A 17 -8.05 0.87 1.88
N PRO A 18 -7.74 0.50 3.14
CA PRO A 18 -7.16 -0.80 3.43
C PRO A 18 -8.10 -1.94 3.04
N LEU A 19 -7.54 -3.06 2.55
CA LEU A 19 -8.32 -4.26 2.21
C LEU A 19 -9.21 -4.72 3.38
N SER A 20 -8.70 -4.68 4.62
CA SER A 20 -9.45 -5.07 5.81
C SER A 20 -10.74 -4.27 6.03
N VAL A 21 -10.73 -2.98 5.66
CA VAL A 21 -11.94 -2.14 5.73
C VAL A 21 -12.89 -2.52 4.60
N TRP A 22 -12.37 -2.71 3.38
CA TRP A 22 -13.18 -3.11 2.23
C TRP A 22 -13.93 -4.42 2.47
N GLU A 23 -13.23 -5.44 2.97
CA GLU A 23 -13.81 -6.74 3.31
C GLU A 23 -14.91 -6.61 4.38
N GLY A 24 -14.73 -5.72 5.34
CA GLY A 24 -15.73 -5.43 6.38
C GLY A 24 -17.00 -4.76 5.85
N LEU A 25 -16.95 -4.08 4.70
CA LEU A 25 -18.09 -3.38 4.11
C LEU A 25 -19.01 -4.31 3.30
N SER A 26 -18.60 -5.56 3.05
CA SER A 26 -19.38 -6.53 2.25
C SER A 26 -19.80 -5.99 0.87
N LEU A 27 -18.94 -5.17 0.26
CA LEU A 27 -19.17 -4.52 -1.03
C LEU A 27 -18.83 -5.47 -2.20
N PRO A 28 -19.24 -5.12 -3.45
CA PRO A 28 -18.96 -5.92 -4.64
C PRO A 28 -17.47 -6.14 -4.91
N GLU A 29 -17.14 -6.90 -5.95
CA GLU A 29 -15.73 -7.10 -6.32
C GLU A 29 -15.06 -5.79 -6.79
N LEU A 30 -13.77 -5.65 -6.50
CA LEU A 30 -12.98 -4.50 -6.92
C LEU A 30 -12.79 -4.49 -8.42
N THR A 31 -12.76 -3.30 -9.02
CA THR A 31 -12.35 -3.18 -10.43
C THR A 31 -10.83 -3.34 -10.51
N PRO A 32 -10.30 -4.31 -11.28
CA PRO A 32 -8.86 -4.47 -11.45
C PRO A 32 -8.22 -3.20 -12.03
N THR A 33 -7.01 -2.88 -11.58
CA THR A 33 -6.25 -1.74 -12.08
C THR A 33 -4.79 -2.11 -12.33
N CYS A 34 -4.18 -1.48 -13.34
CA CYS A 34 -2.75 -1.59 -13.64
C CYS A 34 -1.92 -0.49 -12.98
N MET A 35 -2.54 0.33 -12.13
CA MET A 35 -1.88 1.42 -11.40
C MET A 35 -0.85 0.86 -10.40
N THR A 36 0.17 1.65 -10.11
CA THR A 36 1.10 1.46 -8.99
C THR A 36 1.15 2.76 -8.19
N LEU A 37 1.21 2.68 -6.87
CA LEU A 37 1.27 3.83 -5.97
C LEU A 37 2.66 3.91 -5.35
N GLU A 38 3.25 5.10 -5.33
CA GLU A 38 4.49 5.37 -4.60
C GLU A 38 4.16 6.34 -3.46
N LEU A 39 4.44 5.94 -2.23
CA LEU A 39 4.23 6.76 -1.04
C LEU A 39 5.46 7.62 -0.74
N ALA A 40 5.29 8.64 0.11
CA ALA A 40 6.37 9.53 0.50
C ALA A 40 7.53 8.80 1.22
N GLU A 41 7.26 7.64 1.81
CA GLU A 41 8.29 6.73 2.34
C GLU A 41 9.07 5.93 1.27
N HIS A 42 8.93 6.24 -0.01
CA HIS A 42 9.48 5.49 -1.16
C HIS A 42 8.97 4.04 -1.27
N SER A 43 7.93 3.70 -0.52
CA SER A 43 7.27 2.40 -0.61
C SER A 43 6.37 2.37 -1.83
N VAL A 44 6.55 1.33 -2.65
CA VAL A 44 5.76 1.12 -3.87
C VAL A 44 4.72 0.03 -3.62
N PHE A 45 3.44 0.40 -3.71
CA PHE A 45 2.32 -0.50 -3.53
C PHE A 45 1.63 -0.78 -4.86
N LYS A 46 1.27 -2.05 -5.08
CA LYS A 46 0.34 -2.42 -6.14
C LYS A 46 -1.07 -2.50 -5.53
N PRO A 47 -1.99 -1.60 -5.90
CA PRO A 47 -3.38 -1.71 -5.50
C PRO A 47 -3.98 -3.04 -5.94
N LEU A 48 -4.92 -3.54 -5.14
CA LEU A 48 -5.73 -4.69 -5.48
C LEU A 48 -6.80 -4.33 -6.50
N GLY A 49 -7.27 -3.08 -6.46
CA GLY A 49 -8.25 -2.56 -7.39
C GLY A 49 -8.78 -1.20 -6.97
N ILE A 50 -9.77 -0.72 -7.72
CA ILE A 50 -10.50 0.52 -7.45
C ILE A 50 -11.93 0.15 -7.05
N ALA A 51 -12.33 0.64 -5.88
CA ALA A 51 -13.70 0.63 -5.42
C ALA A 51 -14.38 1.92 -5.89
N LYS A 52 -15.28 1.81 -6.88
CA LYS A 52 -15.98 2.95 -7.45
C LYS A 52 -17.31 3.22 -6.76
N ASP A 53 -17.70 4.49 -6.70
CA ASP A 53 -19.02 4.94 -6.24
C ASP A 53 -19.37 4.45 -4.81
N VAL A 54 -18.37 4.34 -3.94
CA VAL A 54 -18.60 3.98 -2.54
C VAL A 54 -19.30 5.15 -1.86
N SER A 55 -20.59 5.00 -1.57
CA SER A 55 -21.37 6.04 -0.94
C SER A 55 -21.14 6.09 0.57
N PHE A 56 -20.76 7.25 1.09
CA PHE A 56 -20.68 7.52 2.52
C PHE A 56 -21.80 8.46 2.96
N LYS A 57 -22.38 8.18 4.13
CA LYS A 57 -23.49 8.95 4.68
C LYS A 57 -22.99 9.93 5.72
N VAL A 58 -23.27 11.22 5.53
CA VAL A 58 -23.03 12.28 6.52
C VAL A 58 -24.36 12.96 6.81
N GLY A 59 -24.95 12.65 7.97
CA GLY A 59 -26.30 13.08 8.31
C GLY A 59 -27.33 12.48 7.35
N VAL A 60 -27.98 13.33 6.54
CA VAL A 60 -28.96 12.93 5.51
C VAL A 60 -28.36 12.81 4.11
N PHE A 61 -27.12 13.27 3.92
CA PHE A 61 -26.48 13.32 2.61
C PHE A 61 -25.70 12.04 2.35
N HIS A 62 -25.68 11.64 1.08
CA HIS A 62 -24.86 10.56 0.57
C HIS A 62 -23.90 11.13 -0.46
N PHE A 63 -22.62 10.84 -0.30
CA PHE A 63 -21.58 11.28 -1.20
C PHE A 63 -20.90 10.05 -1.78
N PRO A 64 -20.85 9.89 -3.11
CA PRO A 64 -20.03 8.86 -3.73
C PRO A 64 -18.55 9.29 -3.66
N ALA A 65 -17.67 8.34 -3.39
CA ALA A 65 -16.24 8.49 -3.63
C ALA A 65 -15.64 7.21 -4.18
N ASP A 66 -14.61 7.40 -4.99
CA ASP A 66 -13.76 6.31 -5.44
C ASP A 66 -12.60 6.13 -4.46
N PHE A 67 -12.28 4.87 -4.16
CA PHE A 67 -11.17 4.49 -3.31
C PHE A 67 -10.24 3.53 -4.02
N VAL A 68 -8.95 3.71 -3.84
CA VAL A 68 -7.94 2.74 -4.24
C VAL A 68 -7.73 1.78 -3.09
N VAL A 69 -8.00 0.49 -3.32
CA VAL A 69 -7.87 -0.53 -2.28
C VAL A 69 -6.48 -1.12 -2.32
N VAL A 70 -5.81 -1.10 -1.17
CA VAL A 70 -4.43 -1.56 -0.99
C VAL A 70 -4.34 -2.57 0.15
N ASP A 71 -3.50 -3.59 -0.04
CA ASP A 71 -3.16 -4.53 1.02
C ASP A 71 -1.95 -3.99 1.77
N PHE A 72 -2.21 -3.29 2.87
CA PHE A 72 -1.17 -2.92 3.83
C PHE A 72 -0.79 -4.16 4.63
N LYS A 73 0.00 -5.05 4.03
CA LYS A 73 0.72 -6.04 4.81
C LYS A 73 1.70 -5.26 5.69
N PRO A 74 1.66 -5.44 7.02
CA PRO A 74 2.78 -4.98 7.82
C PRO A 74 4.00 -5.71 7.27
N ASP A 75 5.05 -4.96 6.90
CA ASP A 75 6.33 -5.57 6.64
C ASP A 75 6.63 -6.49 7.84
N PRO A 76 6.96 -7.77 7.62
CA PRO A 76 7.52 -8.56 8.71
C PRO A 76 8.70 -7.74 9.22
N PRO A 77 8.84 -7.49 10.54
CA PRO A 77 9.99 -6.77 11.07
C PRO A 77 11.22 -7.52 10.58
N SER A 78 11.85 -6.97 9.57
CA SER A 78 12.99 -7.56 8.92
C SER A 78 14.10 -7.50 9.95
N SER A 79 14.34 -8.65 10.59
CA SER A 79 15.64 -9.10 11.07
C SER A 79 16.65 -7.97 11.34
N LEU A 80 16.42 -7.21 12.41
CA LEU A 80 17.49 -6.46 13.07
C LEU A 80 18.41 -7.47 13.76
N ASN A 81 19.27 -8.16 12.99
CA ASN A 81 20.58 -8.69 13.42
C ASN A 81 21.27 -9.56 12.36
N SER A 82 21.78 -8.94 11.30
CA SER A 82 23.10 -9.35 10.78
C SER A 82 23.74 -8.09 10.20
N ARG A 83 24.90 -7.61 10.63
CA ARG A 83 26.13 -8.31 11.01
C ARG A 83 26.93 -7.43 11.98
N GLU A 84 27.16 -7.87 13.22
CA GLU A 84 28.39 -7.49 13.90
C GLU A 84 29.45 -8.50 13.49
N VAL A 85 30.37 -8.07 12.62
CA VAL A 85 31.60 -8.81 12.32
C VAL A 85 32.49 -8.71 13.56
N LEU A 86 32.34 -9.65 14.49
CA LEU A 86 33.36 -9.91 15.50
C LEU A 86 34.40 -10.84 14.87
N SER A 87 35.39 -10.24 14.21
CA SER A 87 36.63 -10.92 13.87
C SER A 87 37.32 -11.31 15.18
N LYS A 88 37.26 -12.59 15.56
CA LYS A 88 38.09 -13.13 16.64
C LYS A 88 39.45 -13.49 16.05
N ASP A 89 40.34 -12.51 16.02
CA ASP A 89 41.76 -12.81 15.91
C ASP A 89 42.26 -13.23 17.29
N GLN A 90 42.17 -14.52 17.59
CA GLN A 90 42.97 -15.10 18.67
C GLN A 90 44.35 -15.42 18.10
N SER A 91 45.20 -14.39 18.03
CA SER A 91 46.65 -14.61 18.03
C SER A 91 47.02 -15.10 19.43
N SER A 92 47.34 -16.39 19.53
CA SER A 92 48.11 -16.92 20.65
C SER A 92 49.53 -17.11 20.11
N PHE A 93 50.46 -16.31 20.60
CA PHE A 93 51.90 -16.57 20.46
C PHE A 93 52.49 -16.53 21.87
N ASP A 94 53.02 -17.69 22.26
CA ASP A 94 53.84 -18.07 23.44
C ASP A 94 53.67 -17.33 24.78
#